data_AF-A0A940R3L1-F1
#
_entry.id   AF-A0A940R3L1-F1
#
_cell.length_a   1.000
_cell.length_b   1.000
_cell.length_c   1.000
_cell.angle_alpha   90.00
_cell.angle_beta   90.00
_cell.angle_gamma   90.00
#
_symmetry.space_group_name_H-M   'P 1'
#
loop_
_entity.id
_entity.type
_entity.pdbx_description
1 polymer ?
#
loop_
_entity_poly.entity_id
_entity_poly.type
_entity_poly.pdbx_seq_one_letter_code
_entity_poly.pdbx_strand_id
1 'polypeptide(L)'
;MKLDSNCLPARQRGAVLFVALIFLLLITLLALTAIGTSILQEKMTGGMRNQQLGMMGAESGLRGTEAWLWNLSFMGSQPLPPCVESGTGTCVYRPNLDGTLPTAVQKFRTSKSWTSALPGTPSYAGTLTGLGGDRETASLATQPVVLVEDLGPNVPPGAGSQSGAIDDERRGGPGTAWFYRITSRSYGGSAAVLNATESVFSSVNLTNTGIEP
;
A
#
# COMPACT_ATOMS: atom_id res chain seq x y z
N MET A 1 84.49 -40.03 24.95
CA MET A 1 83.89 -39.82 23.62
C MET A 1 83.19 -41.11 23.24
N LYS A 2 81.94 -41.18 22.81
CA LYS A 2 81.02 -40.16 22.29
C LYS A 2 79.59 -40.61 22.62
N LEU A 3 78.80 -39.63 22.99
CA LEU A 3 77.36 -39.68 23.23
C LEU A 3 76.57 -39.72 21.90
N ASP A 4 75.31 -40.12 22.03
CA ASP A 4 74.14 -39.76 21.22
C ASP A 4 73.78 -40.62 20.00
N SER A 5 72.99 -41.67 20.28
CA SER A 5 72.11 -42.36 19.32
C SER A 5 70.92 -41.46 18.97
N ASN A 6 70.98 -40.79 17.82
CA ASN A 6 69.91 -39.93 17.31
C ASN A 6 68.88 -40.80 16.55
N CYS A 7 67.75 -41.11 17.18
CA CYS A 7 66.65 -41.85 16.57
C CYS A 7 65.83 -40.89 15.68
N LEU A 8 66.03 -40.94 14.37
CA LEU A 8 65.30 -40.11 13.41
C LEU A 8 63.82 -40.54 13.37
N PRO A 9 62.87 -39.61 13.55
CA PRO A 9 61.44 -39.94 13.59
C PRO A 9 60.94 -40.40 12.21
N ALA A 10 60.15 -41.48 12.23
CA ALA A 10 59.53 -42.07 11.05
C ALA A 10 58.67 -41.05 10.30
N ARG A 11 58.97 -40.86 9.02
CA ARG A 11 58.40 -39.85 8.13
C ARG A 11 57.00 -40.27 7.66
N GLN A 12 55.99 -40.11 8.52
CA GLN A 12 54.58 -40.28 8.12
C GLN A 12 54.11 -39.06 7.30
N ARG A 13 54.25 -39.13 5.96
CA ARG A 13 53.88 -38.04 5.03
C ARG A 13 52.55 -38.25 4.27
N GLY A 14 51.77 -39.29 4.59
CA GLY A 14 50.51 -39.59 3.88
C GLY A 14 49.22 -39.31 4.66
N ALA A 15 49.19 -39.64 5.95
CA ALA A 15 47.95 -39.65 6.74
C ALA A 15 47.43 -38.24 7.08
N VAL A 16 48.34 -37.26 7.25
CA VAL A 16 47.98 -35.89 7.65
C VAL A 16 47.09 -35.20 6.63
N LEU A 17 47.35 -35.39 5.34
CA LEU A 17 46.57 -34.76 4.27
C LEU A 17 45.13 -35.33 4.23
N PHE A 18 44.97 -36.63 4.45
CA PHE A 18 43.67 -37.29 4.45
C PHE A 18 42.82 -36.86 5.66
N VAL A 19 43.43 -36.81 6.85
CA VAL A 19 42.78 -36.32 8.07
C VAL A 19 42.41 -34.84 7.93
N ALA A 20 43.31 -34.00 7.40
CA ALA A 20 43.04 -32.60 7.15
C ALA A 20 41.87 -32.39 6.16
N LEU A 21 41.77 -33.23 5.12
CA LEU A 21 40.69 -33.15 4.14
C LEU A 21 39.33 -33.54 4.74
N ILE A 22 39.29 -34.57 5.60
CA ILE A 22 38.07 -34.95 6.32
C ILE A 22 37.64 -33.80 7.25
N PHE A 23 38.55 -33.23 8.03
CA PHE A 23 38.24 -32.10 8.91
C PHE A 23 37.78 -30.88 8.12
N LEU A 24 38.44 -30.56 7.00
CA LEU A 24 38.05 -29.46 6.13
C LEU A 24 36.63 -29.66 5.58
N LEU A 25 36.31 -30.88 5.11
CA LEU A 25 34.97 -31.23 4.65
C LEU A 25 33.91 -31.06 5.75
N LEU A 26 34.19 -31.57 6.95
CA LEU A 26 33.28 -31.45 8.09
C LEU A 26 33.04 -29.97 8.46
N ILE A 27 34.10 -29.16 8.51
CA ILE A 27 33.99 -27.73 8.79
C ILE A 27 33.15 -27.03 7.71
N THR A 28 33.36 -27.35 6.43
CA THR A 28 32.57 -26.75 5.34
C THR A 28 31.09 -27.09 5.43
N LEU A 29 30.73 -28.33 5.78
CA LEU A 29 29.33 -28.72 5.94
C LEU A 29 28.65 -27.99 7.12
N LEU A 30 29.36 -27.82 8.23
CA LEU A 30 28.89 -27.04 9.38
C LEU A 30 28.74 -25.54 9.04
N ALA A 31 29.66 -25.00 8.26
CA ALA A 31 29.59 -23.61 7.80
C ALA A 31 28.38 -23.38 6.87
N LEU A 32 28.14 -24.29 5.92
CA LEU A 32 27.02 -24.18 4.98
C LEU A 32 25.65 -24.25 5.67
N THR A 33 25.48 -25.14 6.66
CA THR A 33 24.22 -25.25 7.41
C THR A 33 23.95 -24.00 8.24
N ALA A 34 24.99 -23.38 8.82
CA ALA A 34 24.87 -22.12 9.55
C ALA A 34 24.46 -20.93 8.65
N ILE A 35 24.93 -20.87 7.40
CA ILE A 35 24.62 -19.77 6.46
C ILE A 35 23.17 -19.86 5.94
N GLY A 36 22.63 -21.08 5.76
CA GLY A 36 21.29 -21.28 5.19
C GLY A 36 20.16 -20.63 5.98
N THR A 37 20.25 -20.62 7.31
CA THR A 37 19.23 -20.00 8.18
C THR A 37 19.25 -18.47 8.10
N SER A 38 20.43 -17.86 8.02
CA SER A 38 20.61 -16.41 7.88
C SER A 38 20.00 -15.89 6.57
N ILE A 39 20.17 -16.62 5.45
CA ILE A 39 19.60 -16.24 4.15
C ILE A 39 18.06 -16.25 4.19
N LEU A 40 17.47 -17.25 4.84
CA LEU A 40 16.01 -17.34 4.95
C LEU A 40 15.44 -16.21 5.83
N GLN A 41 16.13 -15.88 6.93
CA GLN A 41 15.76 -14.76 7.79
C GLN A 41 15.84 -13.43 7.04
N GLU A 42 16.91 -13.19 6.28
CA GLU A 42 17.07 -11.98 5.47
C GLU A 42 15.92 -11.82 4.45
N LYS A 43 15.56 -12.89 3.75
CA LYS A 43 14.42 -12.86 2.80
C LYS A 43 13.09 -12.61 3.48
N MET A 44 12.85 -13.22 4.65
CA MET A 44 11.62 -12.99 5.42
C MET A 44 11.55 -11.54 5.93
N THR A 45 12.64 -11.00 6.45
CA THR A 45 12.74 -9.60 6.89
C THR A 45 12.55 -8.64 5.73
N GLY A 46 13.16 -8.91 4.56
CA GLY A 46 12.97 -8.11 3.35
C GLY A 46 11.53 -8.14 2.85
N GLY A 47 10.89 -9.31 2.83
CA GLY A 47 9.48 -9.46 2.45
C GLY A 47 8.53 -8.73 3.40
N MET A 48 8.72 -8.89 4.71
CA MET A 48 7.93 -8.20 5.73
C MET A 48 8.06 -6.68 5.63
N ARG A 49 9.29 -6.19 5.43
CA ARG A 49 9.54 -4.76 5.22
C ARG A 49 8.83 -4.24 3.97
N ASN A 50 8.90 -4.97 2.87
CA ASN A 50 8.23 -4.57 1.63
C ASN A 50 6.69 -4.52 1.81
N GLN A 51 6.14 -5.47 2.57
CA GLN A 51 4.72 -5.48 2.93
C GLN A 51 4.35 -4.27 3.79
N GLN A 52 5.15 -3.94 4.81
CA GLN A 52 4.93 -2.77 5.66
C GLN A 52 4.98 -1.47 4.85
N LEU A 53 5.96 -1.32 3.95
CA LEU A 53 6.04 -0.16 3.05
C LEU A 53 4.79 -0.03 2.17
N GLY A 54 4.30 -1.14 1.60
CA GLY A 54 3.09 -1.10 0.79
C GLY A 54 1.85 -0.70 1.59
N MET A 55 1.73 -1.14 2.85
CA MET A 55 0.66 -0.72 3.75
C MET A 55 0.76 0.76 4.10
N MET A 56 1.95 1.25 4.45
CA MET A 56 2.17 2.68 4.73
C MET A 56 1.90 3.55 3.51
N GLY A 57 2.29 3.10 2.31
CA GLY A 57 2.00 3.81 1.06
C GLY A 57 0.50 3.88 0.77
N ALA A 58 -0.23 2.77 0.96
CA ALA A 58 -1.68 2.74 0.78
C ALA A 58 -2.38 3.65 1.79
N GLU A 59 -2.00 3.59 3.08
CA GLU A 59 -2.53 4.49 4.12
C GLU A 59 -2.19 5.96 3.83
N SER A 60 -0.99 6.25 3.32
CA SER A 60 -0.61 7.62 2.95
C SER A 60 -1.51 8.17 1.85
N GLY A 61 -1.77 7.40 0.79
CA GLY A 61 -2.71 7.77 -0.26
C GLY A 61 -4.13 7.98 0.27
N LEU A 62 -4.58 7.09 1.17
CA LEU A 62 -5.88 7.16 1.82
C LEU A 62 -6.03 8.46 2.63
N ARG A 63 -5.09 8.74 3.54
CA ARG A 63 -5.06 9.93 4.39
C ARG A 63 -4.93 11.22 3.59
N GLY A 64 -4.11 11.23 2.54
CA GLY A 64 -4.00 12.37 1.64
C GLY A 64 -5.32 12.67 0.94
N THR A 65 -6.09 11.64 0.59
CA THR A 65 -7.41 11.80 -0.02
C THR A 65 -8.45 12.28 0.99
N GLU A 66 -8.45 11.75 2.21
CA GLU A 66 -9.31 12.23 3.31
C GLU A 66 -9.04 13.72 3.62
N ALA A 67 -7.77 14.12 3.72
CA ALA A 67 -7.40 15.51 3.95
C ALA A 67 -7.80 16.42 2.78
N TRP A 68 -7.70 15.93 1.55
CA TRP A 68 -8.21 16.65 0.38
C TRP A 68 -9.73 16.80 0.44
N LEU A 69 -10.47 15.72 0.76
CA LEU A 69 -11.93 15.73 0.87
C LEU A 69 -12.43 16.65 1.98
N TRP A 70 -11.69 16.76 3.09
CA TRP A 70 -12.00 17.67 4.19
C TRP A 70 -11.91 19.15 3.77
N ASN A 71 -10.97 19.49 2.90
CA ASN A 71 -10.78 20.86 2.42
C ASN A 71 -11.68 21.22 1.23
N LEU A 72 -12.56 20.32 0.78
CA LEU A 72 -13.47 20.62 -0.32
C LEU A 72 -14.55 21.60 0.13
N SER A 73 -14.66 22.69 -0.63
CA SER A 73 -15.77 23.63 -0.50
C SER A 73 -16.98 23.09 -1.26
N PHE A 74 -18.13 23.00 -0.59
CA PHE A 74 -19.39 22.63 -1.23
C PHE A 74 -19.84 23.74 -2.18
N MET A 75 -19.70 23.52 -3.49
CA MET A 75 -20.31 24.40 -4.51
C MET A 75 -21.75 23.94 -4.78
N GLY A 76 -22.68 24.33 -3.89
CA GLY A 76 -24.10 23.98 -4.01
C GLY A 76 -24.45 22.66 -3.32
N SER A 77 -25.08 21.72 -4.05
CA SER A 77 -25.69 20.51 -3.49
C SER A 77 -24.76 19.32 -3.27
N GLN A 78 -23.62 19.29 -3.97
CA GLN A 78 -22.63 18.21 -3.88
C GLN A 78 -21.23 18.81 -4.04
N PRO A 79 -20.22 18.29 -3.32
CA PRO A 79 -18.88 18.87 -3.35
C PRO A 79 -18.09 18.42 -4.59
N LEU A 80 -18.45 17.30 -5.22
CA LEU A 80 -17.75 16.75 -6.39
C LEU A 80 -18.73 16.25 -7.46
N PRO A 81 -18.47 16.52 -8.76
CA PRO A 81 -19.26 15.97 -9.85
C PRO A 81 -18.98 14.47 -10.08
N PRO A 82 -19.93 13.73 -10.67
CA PRO A 82 -19.68 12.34 -11.07
C PRO A 82 -18.62 12.26 -12.18
N CYS A 83 -17.82 11.21 -12.15
CA CYS A 83 -16.83 10.97 -13.19
C CYS A 83 -17.50 10.68 -14.54
N VAL A 84 -17.17 11.51 -15.53
CA VAL A 84 -17.50 11.30 -16.94
C VAL A 84 -16.21 11.10 -17.72
N GLU A 85 -16.21 10.21 -18.70
CA GLU A 85 -15.00 9.72 -19.38
C GLU A 85 -14.16 10.82 -20.08
N SER A 86 -14.72 12.02 -20.26
CA SER A 86 -14.09 13.16 -20.93
C SER A 86 -13.99 14.43 -20.07
N GLY A 87 -14.19 14.32 -18.75
CA GLY A 87 -14.15 15.48 -17.84
C GLY A 87 -12.74 15.90 -17.45
N THR A 88 -12.43 17.19 -17.55
CA THR A 88 -11.26 17.79 -16.88
C THR A 88 -11.65 18.21 -15.48
N GLY A 89 -11.13 17.53 -14.46
CA GLY A 89 -11.36 17.87 -13.06
C GLY A 89 -11.42 16.63 -12.16
N THR A 90 -11.34 16.85 -10.86
CA THR A 90 -11.50 15.77 -9.89
C THR A 90 -12.97 15.39 -9.76
N CYS A 91 -13.26 14.10 -9.73
CA CYS A 91 -14.61 13.55 -9.76
C CYS A 91 -14.75 12.34 -8.84
N VAL A 92 -15.99 11.90 -8.63
CA VAL A 92 -16.33 10.70 -7.85
C VAL A 92 -17.06 9.67 -8.69
N TYR A 93 -16.77 8.39 -8.44
CA TYR A 93 -17.47 7.30 -9.10
C TYR A 93 -18.76 6.97 -8.37
N ARG A 94 -19.85 6.83 -9.13
CA ARG A 94 -21.16 6.42 -8.61
C ARG A 94 -21.52 5.03 -9.11
N PRO A 95 -22.37 4.29 -8.38
CA PRO A 95 -23.05 3.13 -8.94
C PRO A 95 -23.88 3.53 -10.17
N ASN A 96 -24.03 2.60 -11.09
CA ASN A 96 -24.98 2.70 -12.20
C ASN A 96 -26.42 2.71 -11.65
N LEU A 97 -27.37 3.12 -12.48
CA LEU A 97 -28.80 3.15 -12.14
C LEU A 97 -29.33 1.76 -11.74
N ASP A 98 -28.72 0.68 -12.25
CA ASP A 98 -29.05 -0.70 -11.91
C ASP A 98 -28.45 -1.18 -10.57
N GLY A 99 -27.82 -0.28 -9.80
CA GLY A 99 -27.13 -0.58 -8.55
C GLY A 99 -25.78 -1.30 -8.72
N THR A 100 -25.33 -1.53 -9.96
CA THR A 100 -24.03 -2.14 -10.25
C THR A 100 -22.91 -1.11 -10.20
N LEU A 101 -21.70 -1.53 -9.86
CA LEU A 101 -20.53 -0.64 -9.94
C LEU A 101 -19.98 -0.60 -11.37
N PRO A 102 -19.45 0.55 -11.85
CA PRO A 102 -18.76 0.62 -13.13
C PRO A 102 -17.64 -0.44 -13.22
N THR A 103 -17.45 -1.05 -14.39
CA THR A 103 -16.48 -2.15 -14.57
C THR A 103 -15.06 -1.73 -14.19
N ALA A 104 -14.68 -0.48 -14.48
CA ALA A 104 -13.38 0.07 -14.10
C ALA A 104 -13.20 0.14 -12.57
N VAL A 105 -14.25 0.55 -11.84
CA VAL A 105 -14.29 0.59 -10.38
C VAL A 105 -14.24 -0.82 -9.80
N GLN A 106 -15.04 -1.76 -10.32
CA GLN A 106 -14.98 -3.16 -9.89
C GLN A 106 -13.60 -3.77 -10.10
N LYS A 107 -12.97 -3.50 -11.25
CA LYS A 107 -11.60 -3.92 -11.53
C LYS A 107 -10.63 -3.31 -10.53
N PHE A 108 -10.75 -2.01 -10.25
CA PHE A 108 -9.92 -1.34 -9.25
C PHE A 108 -10.15 -1.86 -7.83
N ARG A 109 -11.32 -2.41 -7.47
CA ARG A 109 -11.50 -2.99 -6.12
C ARG A 109 -10.97 -4.41 -6.02
N THR A 110 -11.24 -5.23 -7.04
CA THR A 110 -11.07 -6.69 -6.97
C THR A 110 -9.77 -7.22 -7.57
N SER A 111 -9.07 -6.43 -8.41
CA SER A 111 -7.87 -6.91 -9.08
C SER A 111 -6.73 -7.19 -8.09
N LYS A 112 -6.12 -8.37 -8.20
CA LYS A 112 -4.88 -8.72 -7.48
C LYS A 112 -3.62 -8.13 -8.14
N SER A 113 -3.75 -7.71 -9.39
CA SER A 113 -2.70 -7.01 -10.13
C SER A 113 -2.84 -5.50 -9.99
N TRP A 114 -1.76 -4.79 -10.27
CA TRP A 114 -1.77 -3.33 -10.30
C TRP A 114 -2.76 -2.78 -11.30
N THR A 115 -3.42 -1.71 -10.89
CA THR A 115 -4.37 -0.95 -11.67
C THR A 115 -3.94 0.49 -11.58
N SER A 116 -3.79 1.18 -12.72
CA SER A 116 -3.51 2.60 -12.73
C SER A 116 -4.65 3.40 -12.10
N ALA A 117 -4.35 4.65 -11.72
CA ALA A 117 -5.38 5.61 -11.34
C ALA A 117 -6.44 5.71 -12.45
N LEU A 118 -7.70 5.78 -12.04
CA LEU A 118 -8.81 6.00 -12.96
C LEU A 118 -8.89 7.49 -13.34
N PRO A 119 -9.48 7.84 -14.49
CA PRO A 119 -9.69 9.23 -14.87
C PRO A 119 -10.41 10.03 -13.78
N GLY A 120 -9.91 11.24 -13.52
CA GLY A 120 -10.49 12.19 -12.56
C GLY A 120 -10.39 11.81 -11.09
N THR A 121 -9.67 10.74 -10.72
CA THR A 121 -9.36 10.49 -9.30
C THR A 121 -8.26 11.44 -8.81
N PRO A 122 -8.30 11.86 -7.53
CA PRO A 122 -7.25 12.70 -6.97
C PRO A 122 -5.92 11.94 -6.95
N SER A 123 -4.81 12.65 -7.16
CA SER A 123 -3.47 12.10 -6.96
C SER A 123 -2.97 12.45 -5.56
N TYR A 124 -2.24 11.53 -4.92
CA TYR A 124 -1.54 11.84 -3.68
C TYR A 124 -0.49 12.94 -3.91
N ALA A 125 -0.54 14.02 -3.13
CA ALA A 125 0.32 15.18 -3.33
C ALA A 125 1.78 14.96 -2.90
N GLY A 126 2.01 14.05 -1.94
CA GLY A 126 3.35 13.73 -1.46
C GLY A 126 4.14 12.86 -2.45
N THR A 127 5.44 13.08 -2.54
CA THR A 127 6.32 12.22 -3.34
C THR A 127 6.85 11.08 -2.49
N LEU A 128 6.48 9.84 -2.83
CA LEU A 128 6.94 8.62 -2.16
C LEU A 128 7.84 7.76 -3.05
N THR A 129 8.23 8.24 -4.22
CA THR A 129 9.03 7.51 -5.21
C THR A 129 10.29 8.29 -5.55
N GLY A 130 11.37 7.60 -5.90
CA GLY A 130 12.62 8.23 -6.32
C GLY A 130 13.28 9.03 -5.18
N LEU A 131 13.02 8.63 -3.93
CA LEU A 131 13.64 9.23 -2.77
C LEU A 131 15.12 8.80 -2.71
N GLY A 132 16.01 9.74 -2.43
CA GLY A 132 17.45 9.48 -2.28
C GLY A 132 17.96 9.77 -0.86
N GLY A 133 19.22 9.40 -0.61
CA GLY A 133 19.89 9.63 0.67
C GLY A 133 19.19 8.91 1.81
N ASP A 134 19.02 9.57 2.95
CA ASP A 134 18.42 9.00 4.15
C ASP A 134 16.97 8.51 3.96
N ARG A 135 16.29 8.97 2.90
CA ARG A 135 14.89 8.66 2.58
C ARG A 135 14.71 7.53 1.58
N GLU A 136 15.78 7.02 0.97
CA GLU A 136 15.72 5.93 -0.02
C GLU A 136 15.03 4.69 0.56
N THR A 137 15.25 4.45 1.85
CA THR A 137 14.66 3.37 2.63
C THR A 137 13.12 3.37 2.72
N ALA A 138 12.50 4.53 2.48
CA ALA A 138 11.05 4.75 2.46
C ALA A 138 10.49 4.89 1.03
N SER A 139 11.34 4.81 0.00
CA SER A 139 10.89 4.90 -1.39
C SER A 139 10.02 3.70 -1.74
N LEU A 140 8.87 3.98 -2.35
CA LEU A 140 7.98 3.02 -2.97
C LEU A 140 8.39 2.79 -4.42
N ALA A 141 7.96 1.66 -4.99
CA ALA A 141 8.17 1.33 -6.40
C ALA A 141 7.36 2.24 -7.33
N THR A 142 6.15 2.60 -6.92
CA THR A 142 5.26 3.54 -7.63
C THR A 142 4.47 4.36 -6.62
N GLN A 143 4.00 5.54 -7.02
CA GLN A 143 3.12 6.33 -6.15
C GLN A 143 1.81 5.59 -5.87
N PRO A 144 1.21 5.79 -4.69
CA PRO A 144 -0.08 5.23 -4.37
C PRO A 144 -1.15 5.82 -5.28
N VAL A 145 -2.09 4.97 -5.70
CA VAL A 145 -3.24 5.35 -6.52
C VAL A 145 -4.50 5.19 -5.71
N VAL A 146 -5.43 6.13 -5.86
CA VAL A 146 -6.65 6.18 -5.09
C VAL A 146 -7.88 6.24 -6.00
N LEU A 147 -8.99 5.78 -5.45
CA LEU A 147 -10.31 5.82 -6.03
C LEU A 147 -11.26 6.38 -4.98
N VAL A 148 -12.13 7.31 -5.38
CA VAL A 148 -13.19 7.86 -4.54
C VAL A 148 -14.53 7.50 -5.15
N GLU A 149 -15.36 6.81 -4.37
CA GLU A 149 -16.72 6.44 -4.70
C GLU A 149 -17.70 7.23 -3.83
N ASP A 150 -18.79 7.69 -4.42
CA ASP A 150 -19.89 8.35 -3.71
C ASP A 150 -20.91 7.30 -3.27
N LEU A 151 -21.14 7.22 -1.96
CA LEU A 151 -22.12 6.33 -1.34
C LEU A 151 -23.47 7.02 -1.09
N GLY A 152 -23.57 8.31 -1.38
CA GLY A 152 -24.78 9.11 -1.20
C GLY A 152 -24.86 9.86 0.13
N PRO A 153 -25.96 10.59 0.34
CA PRO A 153 -26.16 11.43 1.51
C PRO A 153 -26.58 10.64 2.75
N ASN A 154 -26.21 11.15 3.92
CA ASN A 154 -26.68 10.69 5.22
C ASN A 154 -28.15 11.07 5.42
N VAL A 155 -29.06 10.10 5.27
CA VAL A 155 -30.48 10.28 5.54
C VAL A 155 -30.80 9.85 7.00
N PRO A 156 -31.40 10.73 7.82
CA PRO A 156 -31.92 10.40 9.15
C PRO A 156 -32.83 9.16 9.16
N PRO A 157 -32.83 8.38 10.26
CA PRO A 157 -33.71 7.23 10.41
C PRO A 157 -35.19 7.61 10.20
N GLY A 158 -35.91 6.83 9.39
CA GLY A 158 -37.35 7.00 9.14
C GLY A 158 -37.73 7.94 7.98
N ALA A 159 -36.74 8.55 7.28
CA ALA A 159 -36.99 9.49 6.20
C ALA A 159 -37.01 8.88 4.77
N GLY A 160 -37.11 7.55 4.64
CA GLY A 160 -37.01 6.87 3.33
C GLY A 160 -35.61 6.36 3.00
N SER A 161 -35.51 5.69 1.85
CA SER A 161 -34.51 4.65 1.52
C SER A 161 -33.04 5.12 1.58
N GLN A 162 -32.20 4.46 2.39
CA GLN A 162 -30.76 4.33 2.12
C GLN A 162 -30.57 3.36 0.95
N SER A 163 -31.10 3.72 -0.20
CA SER A 163 -30.73 3.07 -1.44
C SER A 163 -29.64 3.94 -2.05
N GLY A 164 -28.66 3.35 -2.74
CA GLY A 164 -27.79 4.10 -3.66
C GLY A 164 -28.55 4.76 -4.83
N ALA A 165 -29.88 4.86 -4.73
CA ALA A 165 -30.77 5.59 -5.60
C ALA A 165 -30.90 7.03 -5.11
N ILE A 166 -30.71 7.92 -6.06
CA ILE A 166 -30.58 9.36 -5.92
C ILE A 166 -31.95 9.97 -5.65
N ASP A 167 -32.18 10.50 -4.45
CA ASP A 167 -33.30 11.40 -4.19
C ASP A 167 -32.84 12.84 -4.49
N ASP A 168 -33.48 13.50 -5.45
CA ASP A 168 -33.09 14.84 -5.93
C ASP A 168 -33.53 15.95 -4.94
N GLU A 169 -34.57 15.70 -4.13
CA GLU A 169 -35.18 16.71 -3.26
C GLU A 169 -34.45 16.99 -1.93
N ARG A 170 -33.45 16.21 -1.52
CA ARG A 170 -32.73 16.42 -0.23
C ARG A 170 -31.34 17.05 -0.36
N ARG A 171 -31.03 17.54 -1.55
CA ARG A 171 -29.68 17.88 -2.00
C ARG A 171 -29.02 19.13 -1.37
N GLY A 172 -29.63 19.89 -0.46
CA GLY A 172 -29.12 21.24 -0.16
C GLY A 172 -29.21 21.77 1.28
N GLY A 173 -29.52 20.92 2.27
CA GLY A 173 -29.63 21.38 3.65
C GLY A 173 -28.26 21.61 4.32
N PRO A 174 -28.06 22.70 5.10
CA PRO A 174 -26.93 22.81 6.03
C PRO A 174 -26.86 21.58 6.95
N GLY A 175 -25.67 21.02 7.15
CA GLY A 175 -25.50 19.80 7.97
C GLY A 175 -25.83 18.48 7.26
N THR A 176 -26.05 18.50 5.94
CA THR A 176 -26.07 17.25 5.14
C THR A 176 -24.66 16.67 5.06
N ALA A 177 -24.51 15.42 5.50
CA ALA A 177 -23.27 14.66 5.36
C ALA A 177 -23.34 13.78 4.11
N TRP A 178 -22.25 13.71 3.34
CA TRP A 178 -22.09 12.81 2.21
C TRP A 178 -21.04 11.76 2.55
N PHE A 179 -21.36 10.50 2.30
CA PHE A 179 -20.42 9.40 2.53
C PHE A 179 -19.65 9.09 1.26
N TYR A 180 -18.33 9.01 1.41
CA TYR A 180 -17.42 8.59 0.36
C TYR A 180 -16.69 7.34 0.79
N ARG A 181 -16.57 6.38 -0.12
CA ARG A 181 -15.66 5.26 0.05
C ARG A 181 -14.37 5.58 -0.70
N ILE A 182 -13.27 5.52 0.03
CA ILE A 182 -11.94 5.76 -0.53
C ILE A 182 -11.23 4.41 -0.55
N THR A 183 -10.79 3.98 -1.73
CA THR A 183 -9.93 2.81 -1.90
C THR A 183 -8.55 3.28 -2.34
N SER A 184 -7.53 2.96 -1.56
CA SER A 184 -6.14 3.29 -1.87
C SER A 184 -5.35 2.02 -2.18
N ARG A 185 -4.44 2.09 -3.16
CA ARG A 185 -3.57 0.99 -3.55
C ARG A 185 -2.14 1.46 -3.65
N SER A 186 -1.21 0.65 -3.15
CA SER A 186 0.20 0.97 -3.20
C SER A 186 1.05 -0.28 -3.33
N TYR A 187 2.13 -0.16 -4.08
CA TYR A 187 3.25 -1.08 -3.98
C TYR A 187 4.11 -0.75 -2.74
N GLY A 188 4.88 -1.73 -2.29
CA GLY A 188 5.99 -1.50 -1.36
C GLY A 188 7.19 -0.86 -2.05
N GLY A 189 8.38 -1.02 -1.47
CA GLY A 189 9.65 -0.63 -2.10
C GLY A 189 9.95 -1.39 -3.40
N SER A 190 9.28 -2.54 -3.64
CA SER A 190 9.28 -3.23 -4.93
C SER A 190 7.87 -3.55 -5.41
N ALA A 191 7.71 -3.79 -6.72
CA ALA A 191 6.44 -4.18 -7.35
C ALA A 191 5.97 -5.61 -7.00
N ALA A 192 6.66 -6.30 -6.08
CA ALA A 192 6.35 -7.67 -5.68
C ALA A 192 5.15 -7.77 -4.71
N VAL A 193 4.86 -6.71 -3.96
CA VAL A 193 3.77 -6.70 -2.96
C VAL A 193 2.85 -5.52 -3.22
N LEU A 194 1.59 -5.83 -3.54
CA LEU A 194 0.50 -4.87 -3.67
C LEU A 194 -0.36 -4.92 -2.41
N ASN A 195 -0.58 -3.77 -1.79
CA ASN A 195 -1.55 -3.62 -0.70
C ASN A 195 -2.66 -2.66 -1.12
N ALA A 196 -3.86 -2.94 -0.63
CA ALA A 196 -5.03 -2.09 -0.82
C ALA A 196 -5.71 -1.86 0.54
N THR A 197 -6.11 -0.62 0.80
CA THR A 197 -6.86 -0.23 2.00
C THR A 197 -8.13 0.50 1.59
N GLU A 198 -9.16 0.40 2.42
CA GLU A 198 -10.47 1.01 2.18
C GLU A 198 -10.94 1.73 3.45
N SER A 199 -11.48 2.93 3.30
CA SER A 199 -12.10 3.71 4.38
C SER A 199 -13.40 4.34 3.88
N VAL A 200 -14.33 4.59 4.79
CA VAL A 200 -15.53 5.38 4.54
C VAL A 200 -15.39 6.70 5.30
N PHE A 201 -15.43 7.80 4.55
CA PHE A 201 -15.26 9.15 5.05
C PHE A 201 -16.54 9.94 4.85
N SER A 202 -16.94 10.73 5.84
CA SER A 202 -18.06 11.66 5.69
C SER A 202 -17.55 13.09 5.54
N SER A 203 -18.05 13.79 4.54
CA SER A 203 -17.88 15.25 4.42
C SER A 203 -19.21 15.92 4.72
N VAL A 204 -19.19 17.09 5.38
CA VAL A 204 -20.40 17.81 5.76
C VAL A 204 -20.46 19.14 5.05
N ASN A 205 -21.63 19.51 4.54
CA ASN A 205 -21.83 20.86 4.04
C ASN A 205 -21.86 21.86 5.20
N LEU A 206 -20.76 22.61 5.34
CA LEU A 206 -20.58 23.68 6.34
C LEU A 206 -20.95 25.06 5.82
N THR A 207 -21.33 25.22 4.54
CA THR A 207 -21.83 26.52 4.07
C THR A 207 -23.09 26.86 4.88
N ASN A 208 -22.96 27.87 5.73
CA ASN A 208 -24.00 28.41 6.63
C ASN A 208 -24.23 27.71 8.00
N THR A 209 -23.28 26.91 8.51
CA THR A 209 -23.37 26.34 9.89
C THR A 209 -22.65 27.16 10.97
N GLY A 210 -21.99 28.27 10.61
CA GLY A 210 -21.27 29.12 11.58
C GLY A 210 -20.05 28.46 12.23
N ILE A 211 -19.59 27.32 11.68
CA ILE A 211 -18.40 26.61 12.12
C ILE A 211 -17.29 26.97 11.13
N GLU A 212 -16.39 27.86 11.53
CA GLU A 212 -15.15 28.14 10.79
C GLU A 212 -14.17 26.94 10.90
N PRO A 213 -13.34 26.70 9.86
CA PRO A 213 -12.41 25.57 9.80
C PRO A 213 -11.30 25.59 10.86
#